data_AF-A0A016UCG6-F1
#
_entry.id   AF-A0A016UCG6-F1
#
_cell.length_a   1.000
_cell.length_b   1.000
_cell.length_c   1.000
_cell.angle_alpha   90.00
_cell.angle_beta   90.00
_cell.angle_gamma   90.00
#
_symmetry.space_group_name_H-M   'P 1'
#
loop_
_entity.id
_entity.type
_entity.pdbx_description
1 polymer ?
#
loop_
_entity_poly.entity_id
_entity_poly.type
_entity_poly.pdbx_seq_one_letter_code
_entity_poly.pdbx_strand_id
1 'polypeptide(L)'
;MGRCSDEPRFVEVEVPINIALIKYWGKRDEMWGTIPQRDNSNNPEISCGIWPASMLLNSRRRQDLILPVNSSLSLNVDAVVARTRVRISPNDSVVINNVVVDLDKSKRFRQCFDFARQLIRKRSNVEKPGEGTEYGFEVSSTTNFPVGAGLASSAAGFAAIAVAIGKLFDLSATEVSTLARMGSGSACRSVFGGLVEWCAGSDPSGADCVARQVLPEKWWPELRAVIVVIDDGEKEVGSSKGMRNTVETSELLKHRAKCIVPERIKRLSAAFEAHDFHEFALITMADSNQLHAICLDTFPPLKYMSDASWVVIRAVNEFNAGSRMRAAYTFDAGPNACIFVENNNVDELLTHLSRYLKLPPEIHFNRESAGDCVPASITPSTPFAVKNVIVSEVGGSPKILSC
;
A
#
# COMPACT_ATOMS: atom_id res chain seq x y z
N MET A 1 -13.22 41.22 16.91
CA MET A 1 -11.80 40.87 16.73
C MET A 1 -11.30 40.21 18.01
N GLY A 2 -11.52 38.90 18.15
CA GLY A 2 -10.93 38.10 19.23
C GLY A 2 -9.57 37.60 18.76
N ARG A 3 -8.55 37.75 19.60
CA ARG A 3 -7.17 37.31 19.32
C ARG A 3 -7.19 35.81 18.99
N CYS A 4 -6.79 35.50 17.76
CA CYS A 4 -6.48 34.14 17.34
C CYS A 4 -5.27 33.68 18.15
N SER A 5 -5.36 32.54 18.81
CA SER A 5 -4.25 31.94 19.58
C SER A 5 -3.00 31.82 18.69
N ASP A 6 -1.89 32.46 19.10
CA ASP A 6 -0.58 32.45 18.43
C ASP A 6 0.18 31.10 18.56
N GLU A 7 -0.50 30.04 19.01
CA GLU A 7 0.11 28.70 18.99
C GLU A 7 0.04 28.11 17.58
N PRO A 8 1.16 27.62 17.03
CA PRO A 8 1.16 27.03 15.71
C PRO A 8 0.27 25.78 15.69
N ARG A 9 -0.78 25.80 14.85
CA ARG A 9 -1.67 24.65 14.67
C ARG A 9 -0.88 23.49 14.07
N PHE A 10 -0.77 22.39 14.81
CA PHE A 10 -0.19 21.14 14.35
C PHE A 10 -1.16 19.99 14.60
N VAL A 11 -0.99 18.89 13.89
CA VAL A 11 -1.66 17.63 14.20
C VAL A 11 -0.63 16.54 14.14
N GLU A 12 -0.60 15.70 15.17
CA GLU A 12 0.23 14.50 15.22
C GLU A 12 -0.65 13.26 15.09
N VAL A 13 -0.30 12.39 14.14
CA VAL A 13 -1.06 11.21 13.76
C VAL A 13 -0.14 10.00 13.74
N GLU A 14 -0.67 8.85 14.14
CA GLU A 14 -0.07 7.54 13.92
C GLU A 14 -0.92 6.76 12.92
N VAL A 15 -0.31 6.24 11.87
CA VAL A 15 -1.00 5.50 10.81
C VAL A 15 -0.32 4.16 10.56
N PRO A 16 -1.06 3.03 10.63
CA PRO A 16 -0.50 1.73 10.28
C PRO A 16 -0.24 1.59 8.77
N ILE A 17 0.75 0.78 8.42
CA ILE A 17 0.89 0.32 7.02
C ILE A 17 -0.31 -0.53 6.64
N ASN A 18 -0.56 -0.63 5.34
CA ASN A 18 -1.50 -1.60 4.79
C ASN A 18 -0.79 -2.64 3.94
N ILE A 19 -1.22 -3.90 4.06
CA ILE A 19 -0.78 -5.02 3.24
C ILE A 19 -1.91 -5.39 2.27
N ALA A 20 -1.61 -5.34 0.98
CA ALA A 20 -2.57 -5.70 -0.05
C ALA A 20 -2.79 -7.22 -0.08
N LEU A 21 -4.04 -7.64 0.06
CA LEU A 21 -4.50 -9.01 -0.17
C LEU A 21 -4.76 -9.23 -1.67
N ILE A 22 -5.39 -8.23 -2.31
CA ILE A 22 -5.50 -8.12 -3.77
C ILE A 22 -4.65 -6.95 -4.24
N LYS A 23 -3.67 -7.23 -5.09
CA LYS A 23 -2.55 -6.33 -5.36
C LYS A 23 -2.92 -5.20 -6.33
N TYR A 24 -2.52 -4.00 -5.95
CA TYR A 24 -2.42 -2.85 -6.85
C TYR A 24 -1.08 -2.91 -7.60
N TRP A 25 -1.13 -3.05 -8.93
CA TRP A 25 0.05 -3.00 -9.79
C TRP A 25 -0.30 -2.49 -11.18
N GLY A 26 0.09 -1.25 -11.46
CA GLY A 26 -0.12 -0.59 -12.76
C GLY A 26 -1.08 0.58 -12.66
N LYS A 27 -0.77 1.64 -13.41
CA LYS A 27 -1.58 2.86 -13.49
C LYS A 27 -2.13 3.06 -14.90
N ARG A 28 -3.41 3.38 -15.02
CA ARG A 28 -4.07 3.58 -16.31
C ARG A 28 -3.89 4.99 -16.87
N ASP A 29 -3.60 5.97 -16.03
CA ASP A 29 -3.34 7.35 -16.46
C ASP A 29 -1.92 7.54 -17.02
N GLU A 30 -0.98 6.64 -16.68
CA GLU A 30 0.35 6.58 -17.30
C GLU A 30 0.34 5.93 -18.70
N MET A 31 -0.66 5.09 -19.02
CA MET A 31 -0.79 4.44 -20.35
C MET A 31 -1.02 5.43 -21.50
N TRP A 32 -1.42 6.66 -21.20
CA TRP A 32 -1.77 7.66 -22.21
C TRP A 32 -0.62 8.61 -22.58
N GLY A 33 0.57 8.39 -22.00
CA GLY A 33 1.79 9.16 -22.29
C GLY A 33 2.62 8.65 -23.46
N THR A 34 2.36 7.44 -23.96
CA THR A 34 3.16 6.75 -24.98
C THR A 34 2.28 6.22 -26.11
N ILE A 35 1.66 7.12 -26.87
CA ILE A 35 1.26 6.80 -28.25
C ILE A 35 2.40 7.30 -29.14
N PRO A 36 3.14 6.42 -29.84
CA PRO A 36 4.06 6.86 -30.89
C PRO A 36 3.27 7.73 -31.87
N GLN A 37 3.80 8.90 -32.23
CA GLN A 37 3.28 9.65 -33.36
C GLN A 37 3.15 8.66 -34.54
N ARG A 38 1.96 8.56 -35.14
CA ARG A 38 1.72 7.72 -36.31
C ARG A 38 2.83 7.98 -37.31
N ASP A 39 3.66 6.97 -37.55
CA ASP A 39 4.42 6.89 -38.79
C ASP A 39 3.38 6.75 -39.92
N ASN A 40 3.56 7.55 -40.97
CA ASN A 40 2.62 7.70 -42.09
C ASN A 40 2.74 6.55 -43.10
N SER A 41 3.15 5.36 -42.65
CA SER A 41 3.25 4.17 -43.48
C SER A 41 1.95 3.36 -43.40
N ASN A 42 1.15 3.46 -44.46
CA ASN A 42 -0.06 2.64 -44.67
C ASN A 42 0.31 1.15 -44.64
N ASN A 43 -0.02 0.46 -43.54
CA ASN A 43 -0.07 -1.00 -43.53
C ASN A 43 -1.26 -1.47 -42.66
N PRO A 44 -2.33 -2.05 -43.23
CA PRO A 44 -3.56 -2.32 -42.50
C PRO A 44 -3.61 -3.80 -42.07
N GLU A 45 -2.86 -4.24 -41.06
CA GLU A 45 -3.04 -5.61 -40.55
C GLU A 45 -2.43 -5.89 -39.16
N ILE A 46 -2.84 -5.16 -38.12
CA ILE A 46 -2.79 -5.65 -36.72
C ILE A 46 -4.01 -5.11 -35.96
N SER A 47 -5.11 -5.85 -35.91
CA SER A 47 -6.22 -5.55 -35.01
C SER A 47 -6.05 -6.26 -33.67
N CYS A 48 -5.05 -5.86 -32.89
CA CYS A 48 -5.09 -6.09 -31.44
C CYS A 48 -6.05 -5.06 -30.85
N GLY A 49 -7.18 -5.51 -30.31
CA GLY A 49 -8.30 -4.69 -29.83
C GLY A 49 -7.87 -3.41 -29.11
N ILE A 50 -7.88 -2.32 -29.87
CA ILE A 50 -7.62 -0.95 -29.45
C ILE A 50 -8.82 -0.55 -28.60
N TRP A 51 -8.57 -0.05 -27.39
CA TRP A 51 -9.59 0.58 -26.55
C TRP A 51 -10.37 1.62 -27.38
N PRO A 52 -11.70 1.75 -27.19
CA PRO A 52 -12.52 2.60 -28.07
C PRO A 52 -11.96 4.03 -28.16
N ALA A 53 -11.92 4.58 -29.38
CA ALA A 53 -11.38 5.89 -29.70
C ALA A 53 -12.03 7.05 -28.92
N SER A 54 -13.18 6.83 -28.28
CA SER A 54 -13.82 7.76 -27.35
C SER A 54 -13.00 8.04 -26.07
N MET A 55 -11.92 7.28 -25.82
CA MET A 55 -10.96 7.56 -24.73
C MET A 55 -9.81 8.52 -25.14
N LEU A 56 -9.77 8.98 -26.40
CA LEU A 56 -8.75 9.91 -26.91
C LEU A 56 -9.18 11.38 -26.70
N LEU A 57 -9.03 11.91 -25.48
CA LEU A 57 -9.25 13.33 -25.17
C LEU A 57 -7.94 14.06 -24.84
N ASN A 58 -7.63 15.13 -25.58
CA ASN A 58 -6.58 16.16 -25.41
C ASN A 58 -5.47 15.97 -24.34
N SER A 59 -4.21 16.02 -24.80
CA SER A 59 -2.96 15.86 -24.04
C SER A 59 -2.44 17.13 -23.33
N ARG A 60 -3.23 18.19 -23.19
CA ARG A 60 -2.77 19.45 -22.57
C ARG A 60 -3.44 19.66 -21.21
N ARG A 61 -2.68 19.40 -20.14
CA ARG A 61 -3.01 19.48 -18.69
C ARG A 61 -3.81 18.31 -18.10
N ARG A 62 -3.34 17.07 -18.22
CA ARG A 62 -3.81 15.99 -17.33
C ARG A 62 -2.96 16.00 -16.06
N GLN A 63 -3.59 16.21 -14.90
CA GLN A 63 -2.98 15.86 -13.61
C GLN A 63 -2.65 14.35 -13.65
N ASP A 64 -1.46 13.96 -13.19
CA ASP A 64 -1.14 12.57 -12.89
C ASP A 64 -2.01 12.20 -11.66
N LEU A 65 -3.13 11.53 -11.88
CA LEU A 65 -4.16 11.33 -10.87
C LEU A 65 -3.93 10.04 -10.06
N ILE A 66 -2.94 9.25 -10.46
CA ILE A 66 -2.56 7.97 -9.86
C ILE A 66 -3.77 7.03 -9.88
N LEU A 67 -4.28 6.76 -11.07
CA LEU A 67 -5.47 5.91 -11.27
C LEU A 67 -5.03 4.48 -11.57
N PRO A 68 -5.50 3.47 -10.82
CA PRO A 68 -5.00 2.11 -10.99
C PRO A 68 -5.68 1.41 -12.16
N VAL A 69 -5.03 0.38 -12.72
CA VAL A 69 -5.63 -0.47 -13.77
C VAL A 69 -6.69 -1.44 -13.22
N ASN A 70 -6.68 -1.72 -11.90
CA ASN A 70 -7.63 -2.59 -11.21
C ASN A 70 -7.85 -2.15 -9.75
N SER A 71 -8.98 -2.53 -9.17
CA SER A 71 -9.24 -2.32 -7.73
C SER A 71 -8.28 -3.17 -6.89
N SER A 72 -8.09 -2.78 -5.63
CA SER A 72 -7.24 -3.53 -4.69
C SER A 72 -7.88 -3.60 -3.31
N LEU A 73 -7.54 -4.62 -2.54
CA LEU A 73 -8.09 -4.87 -1.20
C LEU A 73 -6.94 -5.08 -0.21
N SER A 74 -7.01 -4.47 0.97
CA SER A 74 -5.95 -4.55 1.97
C SER A 74 -6.47 -4.57 3.41
N LEU A 75 -5.57 -4.98 4.30
CA LEU A 75 -5.71 -4.83 5.74
C LEU A 75 -4.57 -3.98 6.27
N ASN A 76 -4.85 -3.15 7.27
CA ASN A 76 -3.80 -2.48 8.03
C ASN A 76 -3.08 -3.48 8.95
N VAL A 77 -1.79 -3.25 9.22
CA VAL A 77 -0.99 -4.03 10.16
C VAL A 77 -0.56 -3.13 11.31
N ASP A 78 -1.15 -3.34 12.47
CA ASP A 78 -1.19 -2.40 13.59
C ASP A 78 0.18 -2.18 14.26
N ALA A 79 1.07 -3.16 14.21
CA ALA A 79 2.42 -3.08 14.77
C ALA A 79 3.38 -2.19 13.98
N VAL A 80 3.06 -1.86 12.73
CA VAL A 80 4.01 -1.21 11.84
C VAL A 80 3.40 0.13 11.39
N VAL A 81 3.91 1.22 11.96
CA VAL A 81 3.25 2.53 11.91
C VAL A 81 4.20 3.65 11.46
N ALA A 82 3.64 4.63 10.76
CA ALA A 82 4.24 5.94 10.57
C ALA A 82 3.63 6.91 11.57
N ARG A 83 4.46 7.52 12.40
CA ARG A 83 4.08 8.60 13.30
C ARG A 83 4.52 9.92 12.67
N THR A 84 3.56 10.79 12.38
CA THR A 84 3.80 12.01 11.62
C THR A 84 3.15 13.20 12.30
N ARG A 85 3.94 14.25 12.52
CA ARG A 85 3.48 15.57 12.90
C ARG A 85 3.46 16.47 11.67
N VAL A 86 2.33 17.12 11.41
CA VAL A 86 2.19 18.14 10.37
C VAL A 86 1.82 19.46 11.03
N ARG A 87 2.56 20.52 10.72
CA ARG A 87 2.33 21.88 11.21
C ARG A 87 2.16 22.83 10.03
N ILE A 88 1.25 23.79 10.16
CA ILE A 88 1.15 24.88 9.18
C ILE A 88 2.38 25.78 9.31
N SER A 89 3.04 26.04 8.19
CA SER A 89 4.27 26.83 8.09
C SER A 89 4.21 27.79 6.89
N PRO A 90 5.17 28.73 6.74
CA PRO A 90 5.29 29.52 5.52
C PRO A 90 5.79 28.71 4.31
N ASN A 91 6.61 27.68 4.53
CA ASN A 91 7.26 26.89 3.49
C ASN A 91 7.12 25.39 3.74
N ASP A 92 7.06 24.61 2.67
CA ASP A 92 7.03 23.15 2.77
C ASP A 92 8.40 22.61 3.23
N SER A 93 8.38 21.68 4.18
CA SER A 93 9.56 20.94 4.61
C SER A 93 9.17 19.54 5.06
N VAL A 94 10.03 18.57 4.81
CA VAL A 94 9.76 17.18 5.20
C VAL A 94 11.03 16.57 5.79
N VAL A 95 10.91 16.03 7.00
CA VAL A 95 11.96 15.26 7.69
C VAL A 95 11.40 13.87 8.00
N ILE A 96 12.13 12.82 7.61
CA ILE A 96 11.75 11.43 7.85
C ILE A 96 12.91 10.72 8.55
N ASN A 97 12.67 10.14 9.73
CA ASN A 97 13.70 9.47 10.53
C ASN A 97 14.97 10.33 10.69
N ASN A 98 14.79 11.62 10.99
CA ASN A 98 15.86 12.64 11.12
C ASN A 98 16.63 12.96 9.82
N VAL A 99 16.16 12.49 8.66
CA VAL A 99 16.73 12.82 7.35
C VAL A 99 15.84 13.84 6.65
N VAL A 100 16.43 14.97 6.26
CA VAL A 100 15.75 16.01 5.48
C VAL A 100 15.51 15.51 4.06
N VAL A 101 14.27 15.60 3.59
CA VAL A 101 13.90 15.23 2.23
C VAL A 101 14.11 16.42 1.29
N ASP A 102 14.84 16.19 0.21
CA ASP A 102 14.98 17.13 -0.90
C ASP A 102 13.67 17.18 -1.71
N LEU A 103 12.85 18.21 -1.45
CA LEU A 103 11.57 18.42 -2.14
C LEU A 103 11.75 18.76 -3.62
N ASP A 104 12.91 19.28 -4.02
CA ASP A 104 13.20 19.56 -5.43
C ASP A 104 13.31 18.29 -6.26
N LYS A 105 13.79 17.20 -5.62
CA LYS A 105 13.88 15.87 -6.23
C LYS A 105 12.63 15.02 -6.02
N SER A 106 11.79 15.33 -5.03
CA SER A 106 10.58 14.54 -4.75
C SER A 106 9.30 15.13 -5.36
N LYS A 107 8.92 14.66 -6.55
CA LYS A 107 7.64 15.06 -7.19
C LYS A 107 6.40 14.73 -6.35
N ARG A 108 6.44 13.65 -5.55
CA ARG A 108 5.29 13.12 -4.81
C ARG A 108 4.85 14.04 -3.66
N PHE A 109 5.80 14.62 -2.92
CA PHE A 109 5.47 15.57 -1.84
C PHE A 109 4.87 16.86 -2.40
N ARG A 110 5.48 17.44 -3.44
CA ARG A 110 4.94 18.63 -4.11
C ARG A 110 3.52 18.39 -4.63
N GLN A 111 3.30 17.29 -5.35
CA GLN A 111 1.99 16.92 -5.85
C GLN A 111 0.94 16.76 -4.74
N CYS A 112 1.32 16.15 -3.61
CA CYS A 112 0.46 16.04 -2.43
C CYS A 112 0.12 17.41 -1.84
N PHE A 113 1.12 18.27 -1.59
CA PHE A 113 0.91 19.60 -0.99
C PHE A 113 0.17 20.56 -1.92
N ASP A 114 0.46 20.55 -3.22
CA ASP A 114 -0.28 21.33 -4.23
C ASP A 114 -1.76 20.93 -4.26
N PHE A 115 -2.04 19.62 -4.20
CA PHE A 115 -3.41 19.11 -4.16
C PHE A 115 -4.12 19.47 -2.84
N ALA A 116 -3.42 19.39 -1.71
CA ALA A 116 -3.96 19.86 -0.43
C ALA A 116 -4.36 21.34 -0.50
N ARG A 117 -3.50 22.21 -1.04
CA ARG A 117 -3.81 23.64 -1.24
C ARG A 117 -5.00 23.84 -2.17
N GLN A 118 -5.15 23.02 -3.21
CA GLN A 118 -6.33 23.06 -4.11
C GLN A 118 -7.63 22.73 -3.36
N LEU A 119 -7.65 21.67 -2.55
CA LEU A 119 -8.81 21.30 -1.73
C LEU A 119 -9.18 22.41 -0.74
N ILE A 120 -8.18 22.97 -0.04
CA ILE A 120 -8.37 24.03 0.95
C ILE A 120 -8.97 25.29 0.28
N ARG A 121 -8.43 25.70 -0.88
CA ARG A 121 -8.94 26.86 -1.65
C ARG A 121 -10.38 26.66 -2.11
N LYS A 122 -10.71 25.45 -2.60
CA LYS A 122 -12.07 25.12 -3.04
C LYS A 122 -13.09 25.28 -1.91
N ARG A 123 -12.69 25.00 -0.67
CA ARG A 123 -13.56 25.10 0.51
C ARG A 123 -13.71 26.52 1.04
N SER A 124 -12.67 27.34 0.97
CA SER A 124 -12.68 28.69 1.55
C SER A 124 -13.41 29.74 0.70
N ASN A 125 -14.03 29.37 -0.43
CA ASN A 125 -14.70 30.27 -1.38
C ASN A 125 -13.83 31.47 -1.83
N VAL A 126 -12.50 31.35 -1.71
CA VAL A 126 -11.57 32.39 -2.18
C VAL A 126 -11.38 32.19 -3.68
N GLU A 127 -12.24 32.82 -4.48
CA GLU A 127 -12.24 32.72 -5.95
C GLU A 127 -11.07 33.44 -6.64
N LYS A 128 -10.27 34.24 -5.92
CA LYS A 128 -9.19 35.00 -6.53
C LYS A 128 -7.87 34.23 -6.57
N PRO A 129 -7.28 34.01 -7.76
CA PRO A 129 -5.87 33.67 -7.88
C PRO A 129 -5.04 34.87 -7.36
N GLY A 130 -4.37 34.73 -6.22
CA GLY A 130 -3.43 35.71 -5.69
C GLY A 130 -3.69 36.25 -4.27
N GLU A 131 -4.85 35.99 -3.67
CA GLU A 131 -5.19 36.42 -2.28
C GLU A 131 -5.38 35.22 -1.31
N GLY A 132 -4.92 34.02 -1.67
CA GLY A 132 -5.00 32.83 -0.82
C GLY A 132 -3.72 32.67 0.00
N THR A 133 -3.84 32.64 1.33
CA THR A 133 -2.77 32.26 2.27
C THR A 133 -1.95 31.08 1.73
N GLU A 134 -0.67 31.33 1.42
CA GLU A 134 0.25 30.29 0.97
C GLU A 134 0.64 29.42 2.16
N TYR A 135 -0.20 28.44 2.49
CA TYR A 135 0.06 27.49 3.57
C TYR A 135 1.17 26.52 3.17
N GLY A 136 2.37 26.68 3.70
CA GLY A 136 3.36 25.61 3.77
C GLY A 136 2.96 24.52 4.77
N PHE A 137 3.49 23.32 4.55
CA PHE A 137 3.38 22.19 5.45
C PHE A 137 4.77 21.76 5.93
N GLU A 138 5.04 21.93 7.21
CA GLU A 138 6.20 21.33 7.86
C GLU A 138 5.81 19.94 8.37
N VAL A 139 6.47 18.91 7.86
CA VAL A 139 6.23 17.51 8.18
C VAL A 139 7.45 16.93 8.88
N SER A 140 7.25 16.36 10.07
CA SER A 140 8.23 15.52 10.75
C SER A 140 7.63 14.14 10.96
N SER A 141 8.29 13.10 10.43
CA SER A 141 7.80 11.73 10.49
C SER A 141 8.87 10.78 11.00
N THR A 142 8.45 9.82 11.83
CA THR A 142 9.23 8.66 12.21
C THR A 142 8.48 7.38 11.87
N THR A 143 9.21 6.31 11.64
CA THR A 143 8.67 4.97 11.36
C THR A 143 9.34 3.98 12.31
N ASN A 144 8.59 3.04 12.87
CA ASN A 144 9.14 2.00 13.75
C ASN A 144 9.66 0.78 12.95
N PHE A 145 9.95 0.96 11.67
CA PHE A 145 10.40 -0.06 10.74
C PHE A 145 11.33 0.55 9.68
N PRO A 146 12.22 -0.25 9.04
CA PRO A 146 13.14 0.29 8.06
C PRO A 146 12.41 0.87 6.83
N VAL A 147 12.73 2.11 6.47
CA VAL A 147 12.23 2.75 5.24
C VAL A 147 12.84 2.03 4.04
N GLY A 148 12.03 1.76 3.01
CA GLY A 148 12.50 1.08 1.79
C GLY A 148 12.43 -0.46 1.79
N ALA A 149 12.28 -1.10 2.96
CA ALA A 149 12.27 -2.58 3.15
C ALA A 149 11.03 -3.31 2.59
N GLY A 150 10.43 -2.87 1.47
CA GLY A 150 9.33 -3.59 0.84
C GLY A 150 7.96 -3.52 1.54
N LEU A 151 7.88 -3.09 2.81
CA LEU A 151 6.66 -3.09 3.63
C LEU A 151 5.76 -1.83 3.45
N ALA A 152 5.56 -1.39 2.22
CA ALA A 152 4.68 -0.26 1.89
C ALA A 152 4.89 1.04 2.72
N SER A 153 6.11 1.33 3.21
CA SER A 153 6.43 2.49 4.08
C SER A 153 5.87 3.83 3.60
N SER A 154 5.95 4.10 2.28
CA SER A 154 5.40 5.34 1.71
C SER A 154 3.87 5.47 1.85
N ALA A 155 3.13 4.37 1.93
CA ALA A 155 1.67 4.40 2.05
C ALA A 155 1.24 4.98 3.41
N ALA A 156 1.77 4.46 4.51
CA ALA A 156 1.48 4.96 5.86
C ALA A 156 1.89 6.43 6.02
N GLY A 157 3.09 6.81 5.54
CA GLY A 157 3.57 8.20 5.66
C GLY A 157 2.68 9.21 4.91
N PHE A 158 2.31 8.94 3.66
CA PHE A 158 1.42 9.85 2.92
C PHE A 158 -0.01 9.83 3.45
N ALA A 159 -0.49 8.71 3.99
CA ALA A 159 -1.77 8.65 4.68
C ALA A 159 -1.75 9.49 5.96
N ALA A 160 -0.67 9.42 6.76
CA ALA A 160 -0.52 10.23 7.97
C ALA A 160 -0.49 11.73 7.68
N ILE A 161 0.21 12.15 6.62
CA ILE A 161 0.19 13.54 6.13
C ILE A 161 -1.23 13.95 5.75
N ALA A 162 -1.92 13.13 4.94
CA ALA A 162 -3.26 13.45 4.47
C ALA A 162 -4.28 13.52 5.62
N VAL A 163 -4.21 12.60 6.59
CA VAL A 163 -5.08 12.60 7.79
C VAL A 163 -4.81 13.84 8.66
N ALA A 164 -3.55 14.21 8.86
CA ALA A 164 -3.19 15.40 9.63
C ALA A 164 -3.69 16.69 8.96
N ILE A 165 -3.47 16.85 7.65
CA ILE A 165 -4.00 17.97 6.86
C ILE A 165 -5.54 17.95 6.88
N GLY A 166 -6.13 16.77 6.72
CA GLY A 166 -7.57 16.56 6.82
C GLY A 166 -8.13 17.09 8.13
N LYS A 167 -7.47 16.79 9.25
CA LYS A 167 -7.86 17.29 10.57
C LYS A 167 -7.66 18.80 10.71
N LEU A 168 -6.56 19.35 10.20
CA LEU A 168 -6.25 20.80 10.26
C LEU A 168 -7.27 21.66 9.50
N PHE A 169 -7.78 21.14 8.38
CA PHE A 169 -8.66 21.86 7.45
C PHE A 169 -10.07 21.23 7.31
N ASP A 170 -10.41 20.35 8.26
CA ASP A 170 -11.71 19.66 8.39
C ASP A 170 -12.15 18.84 7.16
N LEU A 171 -11.23 18.39 6.31
CA LEU A 171 -11.54 17.71 5.04
C LEU A 171 -12.37 16.43 5.26
N SER A 172 -13.25 16.12 4.31
CA SER A 172 -14.02 14.87 4.33
C SER A 172 -13.12 13.64 4.18
N ALA A 173 -13.57 12.47 4.65
CA ALA A 173 -12.82 11.23 4.52
C ALA A 173 -12.45 10.89 3.06
N THR A 174 -13.36 11.18 2.12
CA THR A 174 -13.10 11.02 0.68
C THR A 174 -11.97 11.93 0.21
N GLU A 175 -11.99 13.22 0.59
CA GLU A 175 -10.92 14.17 0.25
C GLU A 175 -9.58 13.77 0.86
N VAL A 176 -9.56 13.29 2.12
CA VAL A 176 -8.35 12.79 2.78
C VAL A 176 -7.79 11.57 2.04
N SER A 177 -8.64 10.61 1.69
CA SER A 177 -8.25 9.44 0.90
C SER A 177 -7.71 9.84 -0.48
N THR A 178 -8.36 10.76 -1.18
CA THR A 178 -7.88 11.27 -2.48
C THR A 178 -6.55 12.01 -2.33
N LEU A 179 -6.38 12.84 -1.30
CA LEU A 179 -5.12 13.52 -1.00
C LEU A 179 -3.99 12.51 -0.75
N ALA A 180 -4.25 11.48 0.06
CA ALA A 180 -3.28 10.40 0.29
C ALA A 180 -2.87 9.72 -1.02
N ARG A 181 -3.84 9.44 -1.92
CA ARG A 181 -3.61 8.85 -3.25
C ARG A 181 -2.60 9.66 -4.07
N MET A 182 -2.72 11.00 -4.05
CA MET A 182 -1.86 11.91 -4.82
C MET A 182 -0.39 11.84 -4.39
N GLY A 183 -0.12 11.55 -3.11
CA GLY A 183 1.22 11.26 -2.63
C GLY A 183 1.65 9.82 -2.92
N SER A 184 0.77 8.85 -2.63
CA SER A 184 0.99 7.43 -2.89
C SER A 184 -0.33 6.72 -3.14
N GLY A 185 -0.46 6.05 -4.30
CA GLY A 185 -1.70 5.34 -4.65
C GLY A 185 -2.25 4.47 -3.53
N SER A 186 -1.43 3.58 -2.96
CA SER A 186 -1.84 2.71 -1.85
C SER A 186 -2.05 3.41 -0.50
N ALA A 187 -1.66 4.67 -0.33
CA ALA A 187 -1.89 5.42 0.92
C ALA A 187 -3.38 5.67 1.15
N CYS A 188 -4.19 5.78 0.10
CA CYS A 188 -5.64 5.98 0.24
C CYS A 188 -6.31 4.90 1.09
N ARG A 189 -5.78 3.67 1.08
CA ARG A 189 -6.31 2.56 1.88
C ARG A 189 -5.94 2.66 3.37
N SER A 190 -4.78 3.23 3.70
CA SER A 190 -4.34 3.43 5.10
C SER A 190 -5.11 4.56 5.82
N VAL A 191 -5.98 5.30 5.11
CA VAL A 191 -6.85 6.32 5.74
C VAL A 191 -8.01 5.70 6.52
N PHE A 192 -8.35 4.44 6.24
CA PHE A 192 -9.42 3.69 6.90
C PHE A 192 -8.86 2.47 7.62
N GLY A 193 -9.52 2.02 8.68
CA GLY A 193 -9.29 0.72 9.29
C GLY A 193 -10.14 -0.40 8.69
N GLY A 194 -9.99 -1.61 9.21
CA GLY A 194 -10.71 -2.80 8.78
C GLY A 194 -10.25 -3.31 7.42
N LEU A 195 -11.17 -3.94 6.68
CA LEU A 195 -10.95 -4.38 5.31
C LEU A 195 -11.23 -3.21 4.37
N VAL A 196 -10.24 -2.78 3.59
CA VAL A 196 -10.34 -1.56 2.78
C VAL A 196 -10.16 -1.87 1.30
N GLU A 197 -11.11 -1.43 0.48
CA GLU A 197 -11.01 -1.49 -0.97
C GLU A 197 -10.60 -0.13 -1.52
N TRP A 198 -9.60 -0.09 -2.40
CA TRP A 198 -9.41 1.01 -3.32
C TRP A 198 -10.05 0.64 -4.65
N CYS A 199 -11.21 1.24 -4.91
CA CYS A 199 -11.95 1.08 -6.16
C CYS A 199 -11.22 1.81 -7.28
N ALA A 200 -10.93 1.11 -8.38
CA ALA A 200 -10.24 1.74 -9.50
C ALA A 200 -11.06 2.84 -10.15
N GLY A 201 -12.38 2.73 -10.13
CA GLY A 201 -13.25 3.57 -10.94
C GLY A 201 -13.01 3.40 -12.44
N SER A 202 -13.78 4.13 -13.22
CA SER A 202 -13.77 4.14 -14.68
C SER A 202 -13.75 5.57 -15.24
N ASP A 203 -14.08 6.57 -14.42
CA ASP A 203 -14.08 7.98 -14.82
C ASP A 203 -12.63 8.46 -15.05
N PRO A 204 -12.32 9.04 -16.23
CA PRO A 204 -11.01 9.63 -16.52
C PRO A 204 -10.63 10.79 -15.58
N SER A 205 -11.61 11.48 -15.00
CA SER A 205 -11.38 12.53 -13.98
C SER A 205 -10.96 11.96 -12.63
N GLY A 206 -11.12 10.66 -12.42
CA GLY A 206 -10.84 9.99 -11.15
C GLY A 206 -11.87 10.22 -10.05
N ALA A 207 -13.05 10.77 -10.39
CA ALA A 207 -14.13 11.06 -9.44
C ALA A 207 -14.67 9.79 -8.74
N ASP A 208 -14.66 8.65 -9.43
CA ASP A 208 -15.10 7.35 -8.92
C ASP A 208 -13.94 6.45 -8.45
N CYS A 209 -12.71 6.97 -8.43
CA CYS A 209 -11.52 6.28 -7.93
C CYS A 209 -11.34 6.58 -6.43
N VAL A 210 -12.10 5.84 -5.60
CA VAL A 210 -12.23 6.08 -4.15
C VAL A 210 -11.75 4.88 -3.35
N ALA A 211 -11.24 5.13 -2.14
CA ALA A 211 -11.08 4.09 -1.14
C ALA A 211 -12.29 4.07 -0.19
N ARG A 212 -12.70 2.88 0.22
CA ARG A 212 -13.83 2.67 1.14
C ARG A 212 -13.52 1.55 2.11
N GLN A 213 -13.97 1.72 3.35
CA GLN A 213 -14.04 0.63 4.31
C GLN A 213 -15.14 -0.34 3.85
N VAL A 214 -14.77 -1.60 3.65
CA VAL A 214 -15.68 -2.69 3.27
C VAL A 214 -16.27 -3.31 4.53
N LEU A 215 -15.41 -3.60 5.52
CA LEU A 215 -15.79 -4.13 6.84
C LEU A 215 -14.99 -3.40 7.92
N PRO A 216 -15.56 -3.20 9.12
CA PRO A 216 -14.98 -2.37 10.18
C PRO A 216 -13.73 -2.99 10.81
N GLU A 217 -13.07 -2.23 11.68
CA GLU A 217 -12.01 -2.79 12.52
C GLU A 217 -12.56 -3.93 13.40
N LYS A 218 -11.69 -4.88 13.78
CA LYS A 218 -12.03 -6.01 14.65
C LYS A 218 -13.17 -6.91 14.13
N TRP A 219 -13.55 -6.81 12.86
CA TRP A 219 -14.52 -7.73 12.25
C TRP A 219 -14.07 -9.18 12.43
N TRP A 220 -12.79 -9.46 12.15
CA TRP A 220 -12.15 -10.76 12.33
C TRP A 220 -11.03 -10.68 13.37
N PRO A 221 -11.36 -10.66 14.68
CA PRO A 221 -10.41 -10.35 15.75
C PRO A 221 -9.37 -11.45 15.98
N GLU A 222 -9.57 -12.67 15.46
CA GLU A 222 -8.61 -13.77 15.52
C GLU A 222 -7.50 -13.64 14.46
N LEU A 223 -7.70 -12.85 13.40
CA LEU A 223 -6.73 -12.75 12.32
C LEU A 223 -5.46 -12.01 12.78
N ARG A 224 -4.30 -12.55 12.43
CA ARG A 224 -2.98 -11.96 12.70
C ARG A 224 -2.19 -11.83 11.41
N ALA A 225 -1.27 -10.88 11.39
CA ALA A 225 -0.21 -10.78 10.40
C ALA A 225 1.14 -11.09 11.04
N VAL A 226 1.89 -12.04 10.46
CA VAL A 226 3.28 -12.34 10.80
C VAL A 226 4.16 -11.83 9.66
N ILE A 227 4.89 -10.75 9.91
CA ILE A 227 5.84 -10.18 8.95
C ILE A 227 7.20 -10.83 9.18
N VAL A 228 7.72 -11.48 8.14
CA VAL A 228 9.07 -12.07 8.11
C VAL A 228 9.96 -11.15 7.28
N VAL A 229 10.83 -10.40 7.96
CA VAL A 229 11.77 -9.47 7.34
C VAL A 229 13.02 -10.22 6.91
N ILE A 230 13.05 -10.61 5.64
CA ILE A 230 14.16 -11.33 5.00
C ILE A 230 15.28 -10.34 4.65
N ASP A 231 14.92 -9.23 4.00
CA ASP A 231 15.85 -8.18 3.64
C ASP A 231 15.22 -6.80 3.84
N ASP A 232 16.01 -5.87 4.37
CA ASP A 232 15.65 -4.47 4.58
C ASP A 232 16.42 -3.52 3.64
N GLY A 233 17.21 -4.07 2.70
CA GLY A 233 17.90 -3.31 1.66
C GLY A 233 16.98 -2.65 0.63
N GLU A 234 17.54 -1.73 -0.15
CA GLU A 234 16.83 -1.08 -1.24
C GLU A 234 16.50 -2.06 -2.37
N LYS A 235 15.32 -1.87 -2.96
CA LYS A 235 14.86 -2.64 -4.12
C LYS A 235 15.69 -2.26 -5.34
N GLU A 236 16.08 -3.26 -6.13
CA GLU A 236 16.76 -3.01 -7.42
C GLU A 236 15.91 -2.14 -8.35
N VAL A 237 14.61 -2.43 -8.45
CA VAL A 237 13.65 -1.62 -9.21
C VAL A 237 12.50 -1.17 -8.31
N GLY A 238 12.41 0.13 -8.05
CA GLY A 238 11.32 0.72 -7.27
C GLY A 238 9.93 0.46 -7.90
N SER A 239 8.92 0.30 -7.05
CA SER A 239 7.55 -0.10 -7.47
C SER A 239 6.94 0.79 -8.54
N SER A 240 7.16 2.11 -8.51
CA SER A 240 6.62 3.03 -9.54
C SER A 240 7.19 2.78 -10.93
N LYS A 241 8.50 2.51 -11.02
CA LYS A 241 9.15 2.17 -12.29
C LYS A 241 8.73 0.76 -12.73
N GLY A 242 8.73 -0.18 -11.79
CA GLY A 242 8.32 -1.57 -12.05
C GLY A 242 6.90 -1.65 -12.60
N MET A 243 5.93 -1.02 -11.95
CA MET A 243 4.53 -1.05 -12.39
C MET A 243 4.32 -0.41 -13.76
N ARG A 244 5.07 0.64 -14.09
CA ARG A 244 5.03 1.26 -15.42
C ARG A 244 5.55 0.31 -16.48
N ASN A 245 6.72 -0.28 -16.25
CA ASN A 245 7.29 -1.25 -17.18
C ASN A 245 6.35 -2.44 -17.38
N THR A 246 5.72 -2.95 -16.31
CA THR A 246 4.74 -4.04 -16.41
C THR A 246 3.53 -3.63 -17.26
N VAL A 247 3.02 -2.41 -17.06
CA VAL A 247 1.92 -1.89 -17.88
C VAL A 247 2.29 -1.79 -19.36
N GLU A 248 3.53 -1.41 -19.65
CA GLU A 248 4.01 -1.23 -21.02
C GLU A 248 4.34 -2.55 -21.73
N THR A 249 4.72 -3.61 -20.99
CA THR A 249 5.36 -4.79 -21.60
C THR A 249 4.74 -6.14 -21.24
N SER A 250 4.01 -6.26 -20.13
CA SER A 250 3.41 -7.55 -19.73
C SER A 250 2.12 -7.81 -20.51
N GLU A 251 2.09 -8.90 -21.27
CA GLU A 251 0.89 -9.36 -21.97
C GLU A 251 -0.16 -9.92 -21.00
N LEU A 252 0.28 -10.44 -19.84
CA LEU A 252 -0.59 -11.05 -18.84
C LEU A 252 -1.36 -10.02 -17.99
N LEU A 253 -0.83 -8.79 -17.81
CA LEU A 253 -1.43 -7.78 -16.93
C LEU A 253 -2.86 -7.44 -17.34
N LYS A 254 -3.12 -7.28 -18.65
CA LYS A 254 -4.45 -6.89 -19.16
C LYS A 254 -5.51 -7.92 -18.79
N HIS A 255 -5.19 -9.21 -18.94
CA HIS A 255 -6.09 -10.29 -18.56
C HIS A 255 -6.31 -10.33 -17.04
N ARG A 256 -5.24 -10.19 -16.25
CA ARG A 256 -5.34 -10.10 -14.78
C ARG A 256 -6.29 -8.99 -14.35
N ALA A 257 -6.07 -7.76 -14.82
CA ALA A 257 -6.81 -6.59 -14.40
C ALA A 257 -8.30 -6.68 -14.79
N LYS A 258 -8.60 -7.17 -16.00
CA LYS A 258 -9.97 -7.21 -16.53
C LYS A 258 -10.77 -8.43 -16.06
N CYS A 259 -10.14 -9.60 -16.01
CA CYS A 259 -10.86 -10.88 -15.88
C CYS A 259 -10.66 -11.56 -14.53
N ILE A 260 -9.54 -11.31 -13.84
CA ILE A 260 -9.19 -12.05 -12.62
C ILE A 260 -9.47 -11.23 -11.36
N VAL A 261 -8.98 -9.99 -11.31
CA VAL A 261 -9.07 -9.16 -10.10
C VAL A 261 -10.52 -8.89 -9.65
N PRO A 262 -11.48 -8.55 -10.53
CA PRO A 262 -12.86 -8.27 -10.08
C PRO A 262 -13.49 -9.45 -9.32
N GLU A 263 -13.32 -10.68 -9.81
CA GLU A 263 -13.86 -11.87 -9.16
C GLU A 263 -13.12 -12.18 -7.84
N ARG A 264 -11.81 -11.98 -7.80
CA ARG A 264 -11.05 -12.14 -6.55
C ARG A 264 -11.46 -11.15 -5.46
N ILE A 265 -11.72 -9.90 -5.80
CA ILE A 265 -12.25 -8.90 -4.84
C ILE A 265 -13.57 -9.39 -4.25
N LYS A 266 -14.50 -9.85 -5.09
CA LYS A 266 -15.80 -10.37 -4.66
C LYS A 266 -15.66 -11.56 -3.71
N ARG A 267 -14.91 -12.60 -4.13
CA ARG A 267 -14.74 -13.82 -3.34
C ARG A 267 -13.98 -13.57 -2.03
N LEU A 268 -12.91 -12.77 -2.07
CA LEU A 268 -12.12 -12.47 -0.87
C LEU A 268 -12.91 -11.64 0.14
N SER A 269 -13.73 -10.69 -0.33
CA SER A 269 -14.61 -9.90 0.55
C SER A 269 -15.63 -10.80 1.24
N ALA A 270 -16.27 -11.71 0.50
CA ALA A 270 -17.22 -12.68 1.07
C ALA A 270 -16.55 -13.66 2.05
N ALA A 271 -15.35 -14.14 1.73
CA ALA A 271 -14.57 -14.99 2.62
C ALA A 271 -14.20 -14.28 3.93
N PHE A 272 -13.80 -13.01 3.84
CA PHE A 272 -13.50 -12.19 5.01
C PHE A 272 -14.76 -11.89 5.84
N GLU A 273 -15.89 -11.60 5.19
CA GLU A 273 -17.17 -11.39 5.87
C GLU A 273 -17.61 -12.62 6.68
N ALA A 274 -17.43 -13.81 6.11
CA ALA A 274 -17.84 -15.09 6.71
C ALA A 274 -16.78 -15.73 7.63
N HIS A 275 -15.63 -15.10 7.85
CA HIS A 275 -14.47 -15.70 8.52
C HIS A 275 -14.02 -17.04 7.92
N ASP A 276 -14.17 -17.19 6.60
CA ASP A 276 -13.68 -18.35 5.87
C ASP A 276 -12.18 -18.21 5.58
N PHE A 277 -11.37 -18.63 6.56
CA PHE A 277 -9.91 -18.62 6.42
C PHE A 277 -9.43 -19.43 5.21
N HIS A 278 -10.13 -20.50 4.83
CA HIS A 278 -9.69 -21.37 3.74
C HIS A 278 -9.69 -20.62 2.41
N GLU A 279 -10.84 -20.05 2.05
CA GLU A 279 -11.01 -19.29 0.81
C GLU A 279 -10.18 -17.99 0.85
N PHE A 280 -10.14 -17.31 2.01
CA PHE A 280 -9.28 -16.15 2.22
C PHE A 280 -7.81 -16.45 1.89
N ALA A 281 -7.29 -17.57 2.41
CA ALA A 281 -5.90 -17.96 2.23
C ALA A 281 -5.59 -18.31 0.77
N LEU A 282 -6.46 -19.09 0.13
CA LEU A 282 -6.32 -19.48 -1.28
C LEU A 282 -6.22 -18.25 -2.19
N ILE A 283 -7.12 -17.29 -2.03
CA ILE A 283 -7.15 -16.09 -2.89
C ILE A 283 -5.94 -15.20 -2.62
N THR A 284 -5.61 -14.96 -1.34
CA THR A 284 -4.48 -14.10 -0.95
C THR A 284 -3.14 -14.62 -1.52
N MET A 285 -2.88 -15.92 -1.37
CA MET A 285 -1.67 -16.55 -1.92
C MET A 285 -1.68 -16.53 -3.46
N ALA A 286 -2.81 -16.85 -4.09
CA ALA A 286 -2.93 -16.86 -5.55
C ALA A 286 -2.79 -15.46 -6.17
N ASP A 287 -3.22 -14.40 -5.48
CA ASP A 287 -3.06 -13.02 -5.95
C ASP A 287 -1.64 -12.51 -5.76
N SER A 288 -0.99 -12.85 -4.65
CA SER A 288 0.45 -12.65 -4.46
C SER A 288 1.25 -13.29 -5.59
N ASN A 289 1.02 -14.57 -5.87
CA ASN A 289 1.75 -15.29 -6.92
C ASN A 289 1.52 -14.68 -8.30
N GLN A 290 0.28 -14.29 -8.60
CA GLN A 290 -0.02 -13.69 -9.90
C GLN A 290 0.57 -12.29 -10.06
N LEU A 291 0.71 -11.51 -8.99
CA LEU A 291 1.52 -10.27 -9.02
C LEU A 291 2.95 -10.57 -9.45
N HIS A 292 3.62 -11.54 -8.82
CA HIS A 292 5.00 -11.86 -9.17
C HIS A 292 5.13 -12.53 -10.54
N ALA A 293 4.08 -13.21 -11.03
CA ALA A 293 4.03 -13.72 -12.40
C ALA A 293 4.00 -12.60 -13.45
N ILE A 294 3.17 -11.57 -13.26
CA ILE A 294 3.17 -10.41 -14.19
C ILE A 294 4.46 -9.57 -14.09
N CYS A 295 5.11 -9.56 -12.91
CA CYS A 295 6.43 -8.96 -12.76
C CYS A 295 7.49 -9.72 -13.56
N LEU A 296 7.42 -11.06 -13.58
CA LEU A 296 8.30 -11.89 -14.38
C LEU A 296 8.02 -11.78 -15.90
N ASP A 297 6.76 -11.56 -16.27
CA ASP A 297 6.30 -11.32 -17.66
C ASP A 297 6.65 -9.90 -18.17
N THR A 298 7.11 -9.02 -17.29
CA THR A 298 7.59 -7.68 -17.67
C THR A 298 8.93 -7.78 -18.42
N PHE A 299 9.22 -6.83 -19.32
CA PHE A 299 10.52 -6.76 -20.00
C PHE A 299 11.28 -5.45 -19.71
N PRO A 300 12.52 -5.50 -19.18
CA PRO A 300 13.18 -6.66 -18.56
C PRO A 300 12.40 -7.22 -17.35
N PRO A 301 12.57 -8.51 -17.02
CA PRO A 301 11.84 -9.15 -15.93
C PRO A 301 12.15 -8.51 -14.58
N LEU A 302 11.12 -8.36 -13.75
CA LEU A 302 11.23 -7.83 -12.40
C LEU A 302 11.26 -8.99 -11.39
N LYS A 303 12.39 -9.16 -10.69
CA LYS A 303 12.55 -10.15 -9.63
C LYS A 303 12.51 -9.48 -8.25
N TYR A 304 11.37 -9.57 -7.57
CA TYR A 304 11.21 -9.04 -6.21
C TYR A 304 11.43 -10.08 -5.11
N MET A 305 11.02 -11.33 -5.36
CA MET A 305 11.18 -12.43 -4.42
C MET A 305 12.58 -13.03 -4.51
N SER A 306 13.18 -13.31 -3.35
CA SER A 306 14.47 -13.99 -3.24
C SER A 306 14.28 -15.49 -3.00
N ASP A 307 15.38 -16.24 -2.94
CA ASP A 307 15.33 -17.68 -2.66
C ASP A 307 14.78 -17.95 -1.25
N ALA A 308 15.06 -17.07 -0.29
CA ALA A 308 14.46 -17.13 1.04
C ALA A 308 12.94 -16.90 1.02
N SER A 309 12.42 -16.04 0.13
CA SER A 309 10.97 -15.88 -0.08
C SER A 309 10.32 -17.20 -0.52
N TRP A 310 10.98 -17.95 -1.40
CA TRP A 310 10.51 -19.27 -1.84
C TRP A 310 10.60 -20.34 -0.75
N VAL A 311 11.57 -20.23 0.17
CA VAL A 311 11.61 -21.08 1.38
C VAL A 311 10.40 -20.81 2.28
N VAL A 312 10.02 -19.54 2.48
CA VAL A 312 8.78 -19.20 3.22
C VAL A 312 7.55 -19.80 2.54
N ILE A 313 7.43 -19.67 1.22
CA ILE A 313 6.31 -20.27 0.47
C ILE A 313 6.23 -21.78 0.67
N ARG A 314 7.37 -22.48 0.61
CA ARG A 314 7.41 -23.92 0.83
C ARG A 314 6.94 -24.27 2.24
N ALA A 315 7.49 -23.61 3.26
CA ALA A 315 7.12 -23.83 4.65
C ALA A 315 5.62 -23.57 4.89
N VAL A 316 5.05 -22.49 4.35
CA VAL A 316 3.61 -22.22 4.50
C VAL A 316 2.74 -23.25 3.78
N ASN A 317 3.13 -23.71 2.58
CA ASN A 317 2.40 -24.78 1.90
C ASN A 317 2.46 -26.10 2.67
N GLU A 318 3.60 -26.45 3.25
CA GLU A 318 3.75 -27.65 4.09
C GLU A 318 2.95 -27.52 5.41
N PHE A 319 2.93 -26.33 6.02
CA PHE A 319 2.07 -26.03 7.17
C PHE A 319 0.58 -26.20 6.86
N ASN A 320 0.19 -25.98 5.60
CA ASN A 320 -1.17 -26.12 5.08
C ASN A 320 -1.50 -27.53 4.57
N ALA A 321 -0.60 -28.52 4.67
CA ALA A 321 -0.77 -29.85 4.04
C ALA A 321 -1.98 -30.68 4.55
N GLY A 322 -2.73 -30.18 5.53
CA GLY A 322 -4.00 -30.78 5.97
C GLY A 322 -5.18 -30.47 5.04
N SER A 323 -6.40 -30.77 5.50
CA SER A 323 -7.64 -30.56 4.72
C SER A 323 -8.09 -29.09 4.63
N ARG A 324 -7.50 -28.20 5.43
CA ARG A 324 -7.85 -26.77 5.45
C ARG A 324 -6.58 -25.91 5.51
N MET A 325 -6.60 -24.78 4.81
CA MET A 325 -5.55 -23.76 4.94
C MET A 325 -5.55 -23.19 6.36
N ARG A 326 -4.36 -22.96 6.91
CA ARG A 326 -4.13 -22.40 8.25
C ARG A 326 -3.22 -21.17 8.23
N ALA A 327 -2.46 -20.96 7.16
CA ALA A 327 -1.66 -19.78 6.92
C ALA A 327 -1.76 -19.32 5.46
N ALA A 328 -1.59 -18.02 5.21
CA ALA A 328 -1.64 -17.42 3.87
C ALA A 328 -0.51 -16.42 3.69
N TYR A 329 0.47 -16.75 2.85
CA TYR A 329 1.54 -15.81 2.51
C TYR A 329 1.08 -14.77 1.49
N THR A 330 1.70 -13.60 1.57
CA THR A 330 1.63 -12.58 0.52
C THR A 330 2.92 -11.78 0.48
N PHE A 331 3.33 -11.40 -0.72
CA PHE A 331 4.55 -10.64 -0.99
C PHE A 331 4.20 -9.41 -1.82
N ASP A 332 4.68 -8.25 -1.38
CA ASP A 332 4.63 -7.02 -2.19
C ASP A 332 5.87 -6.94 -3.10
N ALA A 333 6.24 -5.74 -3.55
CA ALA A 333 7.43 -5.52 -4.36
C ALA A 333 8.72 -5.61 -3.52
N GLY A 334 9.03 -6.79 -2.97
CA GLY A 334 10.25 -7.08 -2.22
C GLY A 334 10.24 -8.51 -1.66
N PRO A 335 11.33 -8.93 -1.00
CA PRO A 335 11.46 -10.31 -0.55
C PRO A 335 10.71 -10.62 0.74
N ASN A 336 10.28 -9.59 1.50
CA ASN A 336 9.65 -9.76 2.80
C ASN A 336 8.25 -10.38 2.68
N ALA A 337 8.00 -11.37 3.52
CA ALA A 337 6.72 -12.07 3.56
C ALA A 337 5.82 -11.43 4.61
N CYS A 338 4.54 -11.25 4.28
CA CYS A 338 3.48 -11.12 5.27
C CYS A 338 2.66 -12.41 5.24
N ILE A 339 2.52 -13.07 6.38
CA ILE A 339 1.77 -14.31 6.53
C ILE A 339 0.56 -14.04 7.41
N PHE A 340 -0.63 -14.18 6.84
CA PHE A 340 -1.87 -14.13 7.60
C PHE A 340 -2.15 -15.50 8.21
N VAL A 341 -2.62 -15.50 9.45
CA VAL A 341 -2.84 -16.72 10.25
C VAL A 341 -3.86 -16.40 11.36
N GLU A 342 -4.68 -17.36 11.77
CA GLU A 342 -5.53 -17.19 12.96
C GLU A 342 -4.68 -17.30 14.24
N ASN A 343 -5.04 -16.54 15.28
CA ASN A 343 -4.22 -16.35 16.49
C ASN A 343 -3.82 -17.67 17.18
N ASN A 344 -4.68 -18.69 17.15
CA ASN A 344 -4.42 -20.01 17.70
C ASN A 344 -3.32 -20.81 16.95
N ASN A 345 -2.98 -20.42 15.73
CA ASN A 345 -1.98 -21.09 14.89
C ASN A 345 -0.63 -20.35 14.86
N VAL A 346 -0.51 -19.18 15.51
CA VAL A 346 0.71 -18.34 15.45
C VAL A 346 1.94 -19.07 15.98
N ASP A 347 1.87 -19.67 17.16
CA ASP A 347 3.02 -20.31 17.79
C ASP A 347 3.47 -21.57 17.02
N GLU A 348 2.50 -22.34 16.49
CA GLU A 348 2.75 -23.50 15.63
C GLU A 348 3.43 -23.05 14.32
N LEU A 349 2.96 -21.96 13.71
CA LEU A 349 3.55 -21.40 12.49
C LEU A 349 4.99 -20.92 12.73
N LEU A 350 5.26 -20.18 13.81
CA LEU A 350 6.61 -19.70 14.13
C LEU A 350 7.57 -20.87 14.38
N THR A 351 7.12 -21.89 15.12
CA THR A 351 7.88 -23.13 15.33
C THR A 351 8.11 -23.90 14.04
N HIS A 352 7.15 -23.89 13.11
CA HIS A 352 7.30 -24.51 11.80
C HIS A 352 8.31 -23.75 10.94
N LEU A 353 8.23 -22.42 10.89
CA LEU A 353 9.16 -21.56 10.13
C LEU A 353 10.60 -21.69 10.62
N SER A 354 10.84 -21.84 11.93
CA SER A 354 12.19 -21.99 12.49
C SER A 354 12.90 -23.28 12.07
N ARG A 355 12.17 -24.28 11.54
CA ARG A 355 12.77 -25.48 10.92
C ARG A 355 13.43 -25.18 9.59
N TYR A 356 13.09 -24.07 8.94
CA TYR A 356 13.63 -23.68 7.63
C TYR A 356 14.50 -22.44 7.73
N LEU A 357 14.14 -21.47 8.56
CA LEU A 357 14.78 -20.17 8.65
C LEU A 357 15.40 -19.95 10.03
N LYS A 358 16.56 -19.31 10.08
CA LYS A 358 17.11 -18.82 11.35
C LYS A 358 16.34 -17.57 11.78
N LEU A 359 15.38 -17.74 12.68
CA LEU A 359 14.63 -16.64 13.27
C LEU A 359 15.49 -15.84 14.26
N PRO A 360 15.22 -14.53 14.44
CA PRO A 360 15.87 -13.74 15.47
C PRO A 360 15.50 -14.24 16.88
N PRO A 361 16.36 -13.98 17.90
CA PRO A 361 16.10 -14.40 19.27
C PRO A 361 14.89 -13.67 19.89
N GLU A 362 14.62 -12.44 19.44
CA GLU A 362 13.48 -11.64 19.86
C GLU A 362 12.49 -11.53 18.71
N ILE A 363 11.22 -11.83 19.01
CA ILE A 363 10.08 -11.65 18.11
C ILE A 363 9.24 -10.52 18.68
N HIS A 364 8.88 -9.56 17.83
CA HIS A 364 8.09 -8.40 18.26
C HIS A 364 6.61 -8.74 18.19
N PHE A 365 5.94 -8.81 19.34
CA PHE A 365 4.51 -8.99 19.43
C PHE A 365 3.81 -7.66 19.74
N ASN A 366 2.85 -7.26 18.91
CA ASN A 366 1.89 -6.21 19.22
C ASN A 366 0.53 -6.84 19.55
N ARG A 367 0.43 -7.48 20.72
CA ARG A 367 -0.81 -8.04 21.28
C ARG A 367 -0.82 -7.87 22.80
N GLU A 368 -2.00 -7.75 23.40
CA GLU A 368 -2.13 -7.81 24.87
C GLU A 368 -1.78 -9.22 25.36
N SER A 369 -0.62 -9.35 26.01
CA SER A 369 -0.22 -10.41 26.95
C SER A 369 -0.86 -11.80 26.73
N ALA A 370 -0.35 -12.52 25.74
CA ALA A 370 -0.35 -13.99 25.76
C ALA A 370 1.10 -14.41 25.59
N GLY A 371 1.65 -15.06 26.62
CA GLY A 371 3.07 -15.30 26.88
C GLY A 371 3.92 -15.43 25.62
N ASP A 372 4.98 -14.65 25.56
CA ASP A 372 5.90 -14.64 24.42
C ASP A 372 6.60 -16.00 24.33
N CYS A 373 6.11 -16.87 23.45
CA CYS A 373 6.77 -18.11 23.12
C CYS A 373 7.89 -17.82 22.13
N VAL A 374 9.11 -17.68 22.62
CA VAL A 374 10.31 -17.77 21.77
C VAL A 374 10.42 -19.23 21.31
N PRO A 375 10.45 -19.50 19.99
CA PRO A 375 10.64 -20.86 19.50
C PRO A 375 11.90 -21.47 20.10
N ALA A 376 11.82 -22.73 20.56
CA ALA A 376 12.99 -23.47 21.00
C ALA A 376 14.09 -23.43 19.92
N SER A 377 15.37 -23.42 20.33
CA SER A 377 16.51 -23.38 19.41
C SER A 377 16.50 -24.64 18.51
N ILE A 378 15.97 -24.51 17.30
CA ILE A 378 15.95 -25.54 16.27
C ILE A 378 17.01 -25.17 15.24
N THR A 379 17.86 -26.14 14.87
CA THR A 379 18.80 -25.96 13.76
C THR A 379 18.02 -25.91 12.44
N PRO A 380 18.05 -24.79 11.70
CA PRO A 380 17.29 -24.67 10.47
C PRO A 380 17.87 -25.55 9.35
N SER A 381 16.99 -26.05 8.48
CA SER A 381 17.37 -26.84 7.29
C SER A 381 17.96 -26.02 6.15
N THR A 382 17.85 -24.68 6.20
CA THR A 382 18.44 -23.77 5.20
C THR A 382 19.35 -22.74 5.88
N PRO A 383 20.29 -22.10 5.14
CA PRO A 383 21.20 -21.12 5.72
C PRO A 383 20.58 -19.72 5.86
N PHE A 384 19.33 -19.51 5.45
CA PHE A 384 18.72 -18.18 5.42
C PHE A 384 18.39 -17.67 6.82
N ALA A 385 18.85 -16.47 7.14
CA ALA A 385 18.54 -15.77 8.38
C ALA A 385 17.52 -14.66 8.14
N VAL A 386 16.57 -14.55 9.06
CA VAL A 386 15.56 -13.50 9.09
C VAL A 386 16.06 -12.37 9.98
N LYS A 387 15.98 -11.13 9.50
CA LYS A 387 16.41 -9.94 10.25
C LYS A 387 15.48 -9.61 11.40
N ASN A 388 14.17 -9.72 11.15
CA ASN A 388 13.15 -9.43 12.14
C ASN A 388 11.86 -10.24 11.89
N VAL A 389 11.12 -10.56 12.96
CA VAL A 389 9.76 -11.11 12.89
C VAL A 389 8.83 -10.25 13.72
N ILE A 390 7.74 -9.79 13.10
CA ILE A 390 6.72 -8.96 13.74
C ILE A 390 5.39 -9.69 13.68
N VAL A 391 4.76 -9.90 14.83
CA VAL A 391 3.42 -10.46 14.95
C VAL A 391 2.46 -9.36 15.37
N SER A 392 1.40 -9.17 14.59
CA SER A 392 0.50 -8.02 14.72
C SER A 392 -0.96 -8.41 14.61
N GLU A 393 -1.81 -7.70 15.35
CA GLU A 393 -3.22 -7.53 14.98
C GLU A 393 -3.34 -6.79 13.64
N VAL A 394 -4.53 -6.86 13.04
CA VAL A 394 -4.80 -6.28 11.73
C VAL A 394 -6.10 -5.48 11.73
N GLY A 395 -6.17 -4.52 10.81
CA GLY A 395 -7.36 -3.70 10.60
C GLY A 395 -7.46 -2.48 11.50
N GLY A 396 -6.41 -2.08 12.21
CA GLY A 396 -6.39 -0.84 12.98
C GLY A 396 -6.57 0.41 12.11
N SER A 397 -7.08 1.48 12.70
CA SER A 397 -7.30 2.79 12.05
C SER A 397 -6.18 3.80 12.38
N PRO A 398 -6.01 4.86 11.56
CA PRO A 398 -5.28 6.05 11.95
C PRO A 398 -5.71 6.59 13.33
N LYS A 399 -4.73 7.02 14.14
CA LYS A 399 -4.96 7.62 15.45
C LYS A 399 -4.43 9.05 15.49
N ILE A 400 -5.27 10.01 15.88
CA ILE A 400 -4.82 11.36 16.20
C ILE A 400 -4.26 11.33 17.62
N LEU A 401 -2.98 11.66 17.78
CA LEU A 401 -2.28 11.63 19.07
C LEU A 401 -2.36 12.98 19.79
N SER A 402 -2.27 14.08 19.06
CA SER A 402 -2.40 15.45 19.58
C SER A 402 -2.76 16.44 18.47
N CYS A 403 -3.36 17.58 18.83
CA CYS A 403 -3.78 18.64 17.92
C CYS A 403 -3.77 20.01 18.58
#